data_AF-A0A179V739-F1
#
_entry.id   AF-A0A179V739-F1
#
_cell.length_a   1.000
_cell.length_b   1.000
_cell.length_c   1.000
_cell.angle_alpha   90.00
_cell.angle_beta   90.00
_cell.angle_gamma   90.00
#
_symmetry.space_group_name_H-M   'P 1'
#
loop_
_entity.id
_entity.type
_entity.pdbx_description
1 polymer ?
#
loop_
_entity_poly.entity_id
_entity_poly.type
_entity_poly.pdbx_seq_one_letter_code
_entity_poly.pdbx_strand_id
1 'polypeptide(L)'
;MLAAVLMMCSTFALFPVSALLVLIARRIERQVGMVTVMMGLTLATYLVMNFYTPFSFAMAAFRTERDPALVQYATDYGFLQFMGGIPMFLMVWILSAYGILVLSPRHDPVVPRWFGYLNLWIAILYLPELLVFFFHSGPFAWNGVVGFWIPAILFIVYFAVTPVILVPLVRKLTAEPADATRSANYVS
;
A
#
# COMPACT_ATOMS: atom_id res chain seq x y z
N MET A 1 -17.07 -17.88 2.22
CA MET A 1 -16.61 -18.10 0.83
C MET A 1 -16.79 -16.87 -0.07
N LEU A 2 -18.02 -16.39 -0.30
CA LEU A 2 -18.29 -15.23 -1.18
C LEU A 2 -17.45 -13.99 -0.83
N ALA A 3 -17.39 -13.63 0.45
CA ALA A 3 -16.61 -12.47 0.92
C ALA A 3 -15.11 -12.58 0.56
N ALA A 4 -14.51 -13.77 0.71
CA ALA A 4 -13.11 -13.99 0.37
C ALA A 4 -12.86 -13.83 -1.14
N VAL A 5 -13.75 -14.35 -1.98
CA VAL A 5 -13.67 -14.18 -3.44
C VAL A 5 -13.80 -12.71 -3.83
N LEU A 6 -14.74 -11.97 -3.23
CA LEU A 6 -14.89 -10.53 -3.46
C LEU A 6 -13.64 -9.75 -3.05
N MET A 7 -13.03 -10.10 -1.91
CA MET A 7 -11.76 -9.51 -1.48
C MET A 7 -10.62 -9.82 -2.46
N MET A 8 -10.54 -11.04 -3.00
CA MET A 8 -9.54 -11.40 -4.02
C MET A 8 -9.72 -10.56 -5.28
N CYS A 9 -10.97 -10.42 -5.77
CA CYS A 9 -11.29 -9.58 -6.93
C CYS A 9 -11.04 -8.09 -6.67
N SER A 10 -11.16 -7.61 -5.43
CA SER A 10 -10.87 -6.21 -5.09
C SER A 10 -9.42 -5.80 -5.42
N THR A 11 -8.49 -6.78 -5.50
CA THR A 11 -7.11 -6.55 -5.94
C THR A 11 -7.04 -5.89 -7.31
N PHE A 12 -7.99 -6.14 -8.22
CA PHE A 12 -8.05 -5.49 -9.53
C PHE A 12 -8.23 -3.97 -9.43
N ALA A 13 -8.97 -3.49 -8.43
CA ALA A 13 -9.18 -2.07 -8.21
C ALA A 13 -7.91 -1.35 -7.72
N LEU A 14 -6.92 -2.10 -7.21
CA LEU A 14 -5.65 -1.55 -6.73
C LEU A 14 -4.63 -1.35 -7.86
N PHE A 15 -4.76 -2.04 -9.00
CA PHE A 15 -3.82 -1.90 -10.12
C PHE A 15 -3.66 -0.46 -10.61
N PRO A 16 -4.73 0.32 -10.85
CA PRO A 16 -4.60 1.71 -11.29
C PRO A 16 -3.90 2.58 -10.25
N VAL A 17 -4.18 2.39 -8.97
CA VAL A 17 -3.55 3.17 -7.88
C VAL A 17 -2.07 2.82 -7.77
N SER A 18 -1.73 1.53 -7.84
CA SER A 18 -0.34 1.07 -7.87
C SER A 18 0.43 1.65 -9.06
N ALA A 19 -0.14 1.59 -10.27
CA ALA A 19 0.47 2.19 -11.45
C ALA A 19 0.68 3.70 -11.26
N LEU A 20 -0.28 4.39 -10.66
CA LEU A 20 -0.18 5.82 -10.38
C LEU A 20 0.98 6.14 -9.43
N LEU A 21 1.15 5.38 -8.35
CA LEU A 21 2.25 5.59 -7.40
C LEU A 21 3.62 5.40 -8.07
N VAL A 22 3.76 4.42 -8.96
CA VAL A 22 4.98 4.23 -9.77
C VAL A 22 5.21 5.42 -10.70
N LEU A 23 4.16 5.93 -11.36
CA LEU A 23 4.28 7.08 -12.26
C LEU A 23 4.62 8.38 -11.51
N ILE A 24 4.10 8.56 -10.29
CA ILE A 24 4.46 9.68 -9.42
C ILE A 24 5.93 9.56 -9.00
N ALA A 25 6.37 8.38 -8.57
CA ALA A 25 7.78 8.13 -8.26
C ALA A 25 8.69 8.47 -9.46
N ARG A 26 8.31 8.03 -10.66
CA ARG A 26 9.01 8.36 -11.92
C ARG A 26 9.04 9.86 -12.20
N ARG A 27 7.92 10.57 -11.98
CA ARG A 27 7.84 12.02 -12.22
C ARG A 27 8.71 12.79 -11.22
N ILE A 28 8.75 12.36 -9.97
CA ILE A 28 9.64 12.91 -8.94
C ILE A 28 11.11 12.67 -9.30
N GLU A 29 11.47 11.45 -9.74
CA GLU A 29 12.83 11.11 -10.16
C GLU A 29 13.23 11.69 -11.51
N ARG A 30 12.27 12.17 -12.32
CA ARG A 30 12.43 12.66 -13.70
C ARG A 30 12.97 11.62 -14.70
N GLN A 31 13.20 10.39 -14.26
CA GLN A 31 13.64 9.23 -15.03
C GLN A 31 13.16 7.94 -14.34
N VAL A 32 13.39 6.78 -14.95
CA VAL A 32 13.19 5.49 -14.27
C VAL A 32 14.41 5.25 -13.38
N GLY A 33 14.39 5.86 -12.20
CA GLY A 33 15.44 5.73 -11.19
C GLY A 33 15.21 4.58 -10.22
N MET A 34 16.05 4.53 -9.18
CA MET A 34 16.03 3.46 -8.19
C MET A 34 14.69 3.44 -7.42
N VAL A 35 14.15 4.61 -7.04
CA VAL A 35 12.88 4.69 -6.29
C VAL A 35 11.72 4.20 -7.14
N THR A 36 11.68 4.53 -8.43
CA THR A 36 10.66 4.05 -9.37
C THR A 36 10.67 2.54 -9.48
N VAL A 37 11.85 1.94 -9.66
CA VAL A 37 12.00 0.48 -9.77
C VAL A 37 11.61 -0.21 -8.46
N MET A 38 12.13 0.28 -7.32
CA MET A 38 11.78 -0.27 -6.00
C MET A 38 10.29 -0.13 -5.70
N MET A 39 9.66 0.99 -6.08
CA MET A 39 8.22 1.21 -5.94
C MET A 39 7.42 0.19 -6.76
N GLY A 40 7.80 -0.03 -8.02
CA GLY A 40 7.18 -1.03 -8.88
C GLY A 40 7.28 -2.45 -8.34
N LEU A 41 8.46 -2.86 -7.88
CA LEU A 41 8.67 -4.17 -7.26
C LEU A 41 7.83 -4.34 -6.00
N THR A 42 7.86 -3.33 -5.11
CA THR A 42 7.10 -3.33 -3.86
C THR A 42 5.61 -3.48 -4.13
N LEU A 43 5.07 -2.67 -5.05
CA LEU A 43 3.64 -2.70 -5.38
C LEU A 43 3.22 -3.99 -6.07
N ALA A 44 4.08 -4.58 -6.90
CA ALA A 44 3.83 -5.89 -7.50
C ALA A 44 3.72 -6.98 -6.42
N THR A 45 4.63 -6.98 -5.43
CA THR A 45 4.54 -7.98 -4.35
C THR A 45 3.39 -7.71 -3.39
N TYR A 46 3.04 -6.45 -3.16
CA TYR A 46 1.83 -6.06 -2.42
C TYR A 46 0.56 -6.65 -3.06
N LEU A 47 0.39 -6.53 -4.38
CA LEU A 47 -0.77 -7.08 -5.07
C LEU A 47 -0.89 -8.61 -4.89
N VAL A 48 0.24 -9.32 -4.89
CA VAL A 48 0.30 -10.75 -4.63
C VAL A 48 -0.12 -11.07 -3.19
N MET A 49 0.40 -10.33 -2.20
CA MET A 49 0.02 -10.51 -0.80
C MET A 49 -1.48 -10.26 -0.57
N ASN A 50 -2.03 -9.22 -1.22
CA ASN A 50 -3.44 -8.87 -1.11
C ASN A 50 -4.37 -9.95 -1.68
N PHE A 51 -3.89 -10.73 -2.65
CA PHE A 51 -4.60 -11.92 -3.14
C PHE A 51 -4.51 -13.10 -2.16
N TYR A 52 -3.34 -13.38 -1.60
CA TYR A 52 -3.14 -14.57 -0.75
C TYR A 52 -3.82 -14.47 0.61
N THR A 53 -3.96 -13.27 1.17
CA THR A 53 -4.63 -13.10 2.47
C THR A 53 -6.09 -13.61 2.47
N PRO A 54 -6.98 -13.13 1.57
CA PRO A 54 -8.34 -13.66 1.48
C PRO A 54 -8.39 -15.11 0.99
N PHE A 55 -7.39 -15.58 0.22
CA PHE A 55 -7.27 -17.01 -0.11
C PHE A 55 -7.12 -17.89 1.13
N SER A 56 -6.31 -17.47 2.10
CA SER A 56 -6.14 -18.16 3.40
C SER A 56 -7.45 -18.24 4.18
N PHE A 57 -8.24 -17.15 4.21
CA PHE A 57 -9.58 -17.18 4.81
C PHE A 57 -10.58 -18.03 4.02
N ALA A 58 -10.46 -18.09 2.69
CA ALA A 58 -11.27 -18.96 1.85
C ALA A 58 -11.01 -20.44 2.19
N MET A 59 -9.75 -20.81 2.45
CA MET A 59 -9.38 -22.17 2.84
C MET A 59 -10.06 -22.61 4.15
N ALA A 60 -10.13 -21.72 5.15
CA ALA A 60 -10.87 -21.98 6.40
C ALA A 60 -12.37 -22.19 6.14
N ALA A 61 -12.96 -21.42 5.22
CA ALA A 61 -14.38 -21.48 4.90
C ALA A 61 -14.75 -22.57 3.87
N PHE A 62 -13.79 -23.24 3.23
CA PHE A 62 -14.05 -24.19 2.14
C PHE A 62 -14.61 -25.52 2.62
N ARG A 63 -14.19 -25.97 3.81
CA ARG A 63 -14.64 -27.21 4.45
C ARG A 63 -14.73 -27.02 5.96
N THR A 64 -15.85 -26.44 6.39
CA THR A 64 -16.11 -26.11 7.79
C THR A 64 -16.37 -27.34 8.66
N GLU A 65 -16.69 -28.48 8.04
CA GLU A 65 -16.93 -29.79 8.65
C GLU A 65 -15.66 -30.54 9.07
N ARG A 66 -14.47 -29.98 8.80
CA ARG A 66 -13.20 -30.52 9.30
C ARG A 66 -13.08 -30.32 10.82
N ASP A 67 -12.12 -31.00 11.42
CA ASP A 67 -11.74 -30.80 12.82
C ASP A 67 -11.65 -29.29 13.13
N PRO A 68 -12.38 -28.79 14.15
CA PRO A 68 -12.35 -27.38 14.54
C PRO A 68 -10.93 -26.83 14.74
N ALA A 69 -9.98 -27.65 15.21
CA ALA A 69 -8.59 -27.23 15.36
C ALA A 69 -7.92 -26.86 14.01
N LEU A 70 -8.26 -27.55 12.93
CA LEU A 70 -7.74 -27.24 11.59
C LEU A 70 -8.37 -25.96 11.02
N VAL A 71 -9.66 -25.74 11.30
CA VAL A 71 -10.37 -24.52 10.87
C VAL A 71 -9.81 -23.30 11.62
N GLN A 72 -9.53 -23.44 12.92
CA GLN A 72 -8.88 -22.41 13.73
C GLN A 72 -7.49 -22.08 13.20
N TYR A 73 -6.66 -23.10 12.95
CA TYR A 73 -5.32 -22.92 12.37
C TYR A 73 -5.35 -22.14 11.05
N ALA A 74 -6.27 -22.51 10.14
CA ALA A 74 -6.41 -21.82 8.85
C ALA A 74 -6.87 -20.35 9.01
N THR A 75 -7.70 -20.07 10.01
CA THR A 75 -8.17 -18.73 10.34
C THR A 75 -7.04 -17.88 10.92
N ASP A 76 -6.28 -18.41 11.88
CA ASP A 76 -5.13 -17.74 12.49
C ASP A 76 -4.04 -17.45 11.44
N TYR A 77 -3.81 -18.40 10.53
CA TYR A 77 -2.92 -18.22 9.39
C TYR A 77 -3.34 -17.03 8.50
N GLY A 78 -4.64 -16.89 8.22
CA GLY A 78 -5.17 -15.74 7.47
C GLY A 78 -4.93 -14.40 8.16
N PHE A 79 -5.18 -14.31 9.47
CA PHE A 79 -4.96 -13.09 10.25
C PHE A 79 -3.48 -12.74 10.39
N LEU A 80 -2.63 -13.73 10.70
CA LEU A 80 -1.19 -13.53 10.79
C LEU A 80 -0.56 -13.17 9.45
N GLN A 81 -1.09 -13.70 8.34
CA GLN A 81 -0.67 -13.26 7.02
C GLN A 81 -1.10 -11.82 6.74
N PHE A 82 -2.34 -11.45 7.08
CA PHE A 82 -2.86 -10.09 6.88
C PHE A 82 -2.01 -9.03 7.60
N MET A 83 -1.72 -9.25 8.88
CA MET A 83 -0.98 -8.29 9.71
C MET A 83 0.54 -8.45 9.57
N GLY A 84 1.03 -9.68 9.64
CA GLY A 84 2.46 -9.96 9.60
C GLY A 84 3.11 -9.70 8.23
N GLY A 85 2.34 -9.61 7.15
CA GLY A 85 2.84 -9.26 5.82
C GLY A 85 3.15 -7.76 5.63
N ILE A 86 3.09 -6.95 6.69
CA ILE A 86 3.35 -5.52 6.65
C ILE A 86 4.70 -5.07 6.03
N PRO A 87 5.83 -5.84 6.07
CA PRO A 87 7.07 -5.42 5.39
C PRO A 87 6.87 -5.02 3.92
N MET A 88 5.93 -5.67 3.23
CA MET A 88 5.64 -5.42 1.83
C MET A 88 4.91 -4.08 1.61
N PHE A 89 4.20 -3.59 2.62
CA PHE A 89 3.53 -2.28 2.61
C PHE A 89 4.45 -1.16 3.09
N LEU A 90 5.26 -1.42 4.12
CA LEU A 90 6.18 -0.44 4.71
C LEU A 90 7.02 0.26 3.65
N MET A 91 7.49 -0.50 2.66
CA MET A 91 8.36 0.06 1.63
C MET A 91 7.64 1.03 0.70
N VAL A 92 6.32 0.89 0.48
CA VAL A 92 5.52 1.87 -0.29
C VAL A 92 5.55 3.23 0.40
N TRP A 93 5.34 3.24 1.73
CA TRP A 93 5.32 4.47 2.51
C TRP A 93 6.71 5.09 2.67
N ILE A 94 7.74 4.27 2.92
CA ILE A 94 9.13 4.74 3.01
C ILE A 94 9.57 5.37 1.69
N LEU A 95 9.34 4.70 0.56
CA LEU A 95 9.71 5.21 -0.76
C LEU A 95 8.90 6.46 -1.12
N SER A 96 7.61 6.51 -0.78
CA SER A 96 6.77 7.69 -0.98
C SER A 96 7.26 8.88 -0.15
N ALA A 97 7.57 8.66 1.13
CA ALA A 97 8.14 9.69 2.00
C ALA A 97 9.48 10.19 1.47
N TYR A 98 10.38 9.30 1.08
CA TYR A 98 11.68 9.65 0.53
C TYR A 98 11.54 10.44 -0.78
N GLY A 99 10.73 9.96 -1.72
CA GLY A 99 10.46 10.65 -2.98
C GLY A 99 9.91 12.06 -2.76
N ILE A 100 8.92 12.22 -1.89
CA ILE A 100 8.26 13.51 -1.64
C ILE A 100 9.16 14.47 -0.87
N LEU A 101 9.85 13.99 0.17
CA LEU A 101 10.57 14.87 1.10
C LEU A 101 11.98 15.20 0.63
N VAL A 102 12.65 14.25 -0.04
CA VAL A 102 14.08 14.37 -0.40
C VAL A 102 14.26 14.67 -1.88
N LEU A 103 13.59 13.93 -2.76
CA LEU A 103 13.80 14.04 -4.21
C LEU A 103 12.94 15.14 -4.86
N SER A 104 11.76 15.41 -4.31
CA SER A 104 10.87 16.43 -4.88
C SER A 104 11.43 17.85 -4.65
N PRO A 105 11.31 18.75 -5.65
CA PRO A 105 11.68 20.15 -5.51
C PRO A 105 11.02 20.82 -4.30
N ARG A 106 11.71 21.77 -3.67
CA ARG A 106 11.15 22.54 -2.53
C ARG A 106 10.08 23.53 -2.96
N HIS A 107 10.25 24.14 -4.13
CA HIS A 107 9.28 25.04 -4.74
C HIS A 107 8.45 24.25 -5.75
N ASP A 108 7.12 24.34 -5.63
CA ASP A 108 6.14 23.64 -6.47
C ASP A 108 6.31 22.11 -6.54
N PRO A 109 6.19 21.39 -5.39
CA PRO A 109 6.31 19.94 -5.37
C PRO A 109 5.10 19.28 -6.04
N VAL A 110 5.35 18.17 -6.75
CA VAL A 110 4.32 17.35 -7.42
C VAL A 110 3.24 16.89 -6.42
N VAL A 111 3.66 16.58 -5.20
CA VAL A 111 2.80 16.12 -4.11
C VAL A 111 3.07 16.99 -2.87
N PRO A 112 2.05 17.38 -2.08
CA PRO A 112 2.27 18.17 -0.89
C PRO A 112 3.24 17.51 0.11
N ARG A 113 4.19 18.28 0.64
CA ARG A 113 5.22 17.73 1.55
C ARG A 113 4.65 17.11 2.83
N TRP A 114 3.54 17.63 3.34
CA TRP A 114 2.86 17.06 4.50
C TRP A 114 2.41 15.61 4.26
N PHE A 115 2.07 15.25 3.02
CA PHE A 115 1.73 13.86 2.68
C PHE A 115 2.97 12.96 2.77
N GLY A 116 4.15 13.49 2.44
CA GLY A 116 5.42 12.80 2.69
C GLY A 116 5.67 12.54 4.17
N TYR A 117 5.41 13.51 5.04
CA TYR A 117 5.50 13.32 6.50
C TYR A 117 4.45 12.32 7.02
N LEU A 118 3.22 12.35 6.49
CA LEU A 118 2.19 11.37 6.83
C LEU A 118 2.67 9.94 6.51
N ASN A 119 3.21 9.71 5.29
CA ASN A 119 3.76 8.42 4.91
C ASN A 119 4.91 7.98 5.82
N LEU A 120 5.80 8.90 6.21
CA LEU A 120 6.89 8.61 7.13
C LEU A 120 6.37 8.17 8.51
N TRP A 121 5.39 8.90 9.07
CA TRP A 121 4.78 8.57 10.35
C TRP A 121 4.04 7.25 10.32
N ILE A 122 3.30 6.97 9.25
CA ILE A 122 2.64 5.68 9.04
C ILE A 122 3.69 4.57 9.07
N ALA A 123 4.76 4.68 8.28
CA ALA A 123 5.82 3.67 8.25
C ALA A 123 6.41 3.39 9.65
N ILE A 124 6.68 4.43 10.43
CA ILE A 124 7.22 4.30 11.79
C ILE A 124 6.23 3.61 12.73
N LEU A 125 4.97 4.05 12.71
CA LEU A 125 3.94 3.54 13.63
C LEU A 125 3.50 2.11 13.29
N TYR A 126 3.78 1.64 12.08
CA TYR A 126 3.55 0.26 11.65
C TYR A 126 4.70 -0.70 12.01
N LEU A 127 5.90 -0.21 12.34
CA LEU A 127 7.03 -1.07 12.73
C LEU A 127 6.73 -2.02 13.90
N PRO A 128 6.02 -1.60 14.97
CA PRO A 128 5.67 -2.48 16.07
C PRO A 128 4.79 -3.67 15.67
N GLU A 129 4.03 -3.59 14.58
CA GLU A 129 3.19 -4.69 14.09
C GLU A 129 4.03 -5.92 13.69
N LEU A 130 5.30 -5.73 13.32
CA LEU A 130 6.24 -6.83 13.03
C LEU A 130 6.45 -7.75 14.24
N LEU A 131 6.16 -7.27 15.44
CA LEU A 131 6.29 -8.05 16.67
C LEU A 131 5.11 -9.00 16.91
N VAL A 132 4.06 -8.97 16.08
CA VAL A 132 2.83 -9.76 16.27
C VAL A 132 3.08 -11.26 16.39
N PHE A 133 4.13 -11.78 15.74
CA PHE A 133 4.52 -13.19 15.79
C PHE A 133 5.14 -13.62 17.13
N PHE A 134 5.59 -12.69 17.95
CA PHE A 134 6.24 -12.97 19.23
C PHE A 134 5.28 -12.94 20.41
N PHE A 135 4.11 -12.31 20.25
CA PHE A 135 3.16 -12.08 21.32
C PHE A 135 1.84 -12.79 21.06
N HIS A 136 1.54 -13.79 21.89
CA HIS A 136 0.30 -14.57 21.80
C HIS A 136 -0.86 -13.90 22.55
N SER A 137 -0.56 -12.97 23.45
CA SER A 137 -1.54 -12.20 24.23
C SER A 137 -0.98 -10.82 24.61
N GLY A 138 -1.87 -9.92 25.02
CA GLY A 138 -1.49 -8.56 25.42
C GLY A 138 -1.53 -7.54 24.27
N PRO A 139 -1.00 -6.32 24.47
CA PRO A 139 -1.20 -5.21 23.54
C PRO A 139 -0.55 -5.40 22.17
N PHE A 140 0.52 -6.20 22.08
CA PHE A 140 1.25 -6.51 20.85
C PHE A 140 0.73 -7.76 20.12
N ALA A 141 -0.23 -8.49 20.71
CA ALA A 141 -0.85 -9.61 20.03
C ALA A 141 -1.69 -9.15 18.84
N TRP A 142 -2.01 -10.10 17.96
CA TRP A 142 -2.74 -9.87 16.72
C TRP A 142 -4.12 -9.23 16.92
N ASN A 143 -4.73 -9.39 18.09
CA ASN A 143 -6.00 -8.79 18.49
C ASN A 143 -5.84 -7.61 19.46
N GLY A 144 -4.61 -7.16 19.70
CA GLY A 144 -4.25 -6.11 20.66
C GLY A 144 -4.30 -4.69 20.07
N VAL A 145 -4.08 -3.69 20.92
CA VAL A 145 -4.08 -2.28 20.52
C VAL A 145 -2.96 -1.95 19.52
N VAL A 146 -1.75 -2.46 19.78
CA VAL A 146 -0.58 -2.20 18.93
C VAL A 146 -0.61 -3.11 17.69
N GLY A 147 -1.00 -4.38 17.86
CA GLY A 147 -1.06 -5.32 16.75
C GLY A 147 -2.19 -5.07 15.75
N PHE A 148 -3.31 -4.48 16.17
CA PHE A 148 -4.49 -4.29 15.30
C PHE A 148 -5.00 -2.86 15.23
N TRP A 149 -5.30 -2.23 16.37
CA TRP A 149 -6.05 -0.96 16.37
C TRP A 149 -5.25 0.22 15.83
N ILE A 150 -3.97 0.34 16.18
CA ILE A 150 -3.08 1.37 15.63
C ILE A 150 -2.96 1.21 14.11
N PRO A 151 -2.57 0.03 13.57
CA PRO A 151 -2.62 -0.25 12.13
C PRO A 151 -3.97 0.08 11.48
N ALA A 152 -5.08 -0.37 12.07
CA ALA A 152 -6.40 -0.16 11.50
C ALA A 152 -6.75 1.33 11.33
N ILE A 153 -6.45 2.16 12.35
CA ILE A 153 -6.68 3.61 12.27
C ILE A 153 -5.78 4.24 11.21
N LEU A 154 -4.50 3.88 11.17
CA LEU A 154 -3.56 4.40 10.17
C LEU A 154 -3.97 4.03 8.76
N PHE A 155 -4.48 2.81 8.56
CA PHE A 155 -5.03 2.35 7.30
C PHE A 155 -6.23 3.21 6.87
N ILE A 156 -7.19 3.44 7.77
CA ILE A 156 -8.34 4.31 7.50
C ILE A 156 -7.89 5.73 7.09
N VAL A 157 -6.95 6.31 7.85
CA VAL A 157 -6.41 7.65 7.55
C VAL A 157 -5.73 7.65 6.18
N TYR A 158 -4.89 6.66 5.90
CA TYR A 158 -4.18 6.56 4.61
C TYR A 158 -5.14 6.42 3.44
N PHE A 159 -6.14 5.54 3.54
CA PHE A 159 -7.13 5.31 2.47
C PHE A 159 -8.09 6.49 2.31
N ALA A 160 -8.37 7.27 3.35
CA ALA A 160 -9.16 8.49 3.25
C ALA A 160 -8.36 9.64 2.60
N VAL A 161 -7.09 9.82 3.00
CA VAL A 161 -6.25 10.93 2.54
C VAL A 161 -5.72 10.72 1.13
N THR A 162 -5.30 9.49 0.79
CA THR A 162 -4.62 9.20 -0.48
C THR A 162 -5.46 9.61 -1.69
N PRO A 163 -6.76 9.28 -1.82
CA PRO A 163 -7.59 9.74 -2.93
C PRO A 163 -7.72 11.26 -3.01
N VAL A 164 -7.81 11.96 -1.86
CA VAL A 164 -7.89 13.43 -1.81
C VAL A 164 -6.66 14.09 -2.44
N ILE A 165 -5.50 13.44 -2.34
CA ILE A 165 -4.24 13.92 -2.93
C ILE A 165 -4.08 13.45 -4.38
N LEU A 166 -4.34 12.17 -4.63
CA LEU A 166 -4.07 11.56 -5.92
C LEU A 166 -5.08 11.97 -6.99
N VAL A 167 -6.38 12.09 -6.68
CA VAL A 167 -7.42 12.42 -7.69
C VAL A 167 -7.18 13.80 -8.34
N PRO A 168 -6.95 14.89 -7.59
CA PRO A 168 -6.62 16.18 -8.20
C PRO A 168 -5.30 16.15 -8.97
N LEU A 169 -4.32 15.39 -8.49
CA LEU A 169 -3.05 15.20 -9.18
C LEU A 169 -3.26 14.51 -10.53
N VAL A 170 -4.00 13.40 -10.59
CA VAL A 170 -4.34 12.72 -11.85
C VAL A 170 -4.99 13.69 -12.82
N ARG A 171 -5.99 14.46 -12.36
CA ARG A 171 -6.71 15.43 -13.20
C ARG A 171 -5.77 16.48 -13.80
N LYS A 172 -4.84 17.02 -13.00
CA LYS A 172 -3.79 17.93 -13.49
C LYS A 172 -2.91 17.26 -14.54
N LEU A 173 -2.46 16.03 -14.28
CA LEU A 173 -1.60 15.25 -15.17
C LEU A 173 -2.26 14.91 -16.51
N THR A 174 -3.58 14.64 -16.51
CA THR A 174 -4.34 14.36 -17.74
C THR A 174 -4.78 15.63 -18.46
N ALA A 175 -4.89 16.75 -17.75
CA ALA A 175 -5.30 18.03 -18.32
C ALA A 175 -4.15 18.79 -18.98
N GLU A 176 -2.88 18.51 -18.63
CA GLU A 176 -1.70 18.87 -19.43
C GLU A 176 -1.70 18.02 -20.71
N PRO A 177 -2.17 18.54 -21.87
CA PRO A 177 -2.16 17.76 -23.10
C PRO A 177 -0.71 17.65 -23.60
N ALA A 178 -0.49 16.73 -24.53
CA ALA A 178 0.76 16.47 -25.24
C ALA A 178 1.31 17.66 -26.09
N ASP A 179 1.07 18.90 -25.69
CA ASP A 179 1.47 20.12 -26.40
C ASP A 179 2.95 20.47 -26.22
N ALA A 180 3.61 20.01 -25.16
CA ALA A 180 5.06 20.21 -24.99
C ALA A 180 5.90 19.39 -26.00
N THR A 181 5.35 18.29 -26.53
CA THR A 181 6.01 17.49 -27.57
C THR A 181 5.80 18.08 -28.96
N ARG A 182 4.77 18.93 -29.15
CA ARG A 182 4.48 19.56 -30.44
C ARG A 182 5.32 20.82 -30.65
N SER A 183 5.57 21.61 -29.60
CA SER A 183 6.38 22.84 -29.70
C SER A 183 7.88 22.58 -29.96
N ALA A 184 8.42 21.40 -29.63
CA ALA A 184 9.81 21.05 -29.92
C ALA A 184 10.05 20.68 -31.40
N ASN A 185 9.02 20.22 -32.11
CA ASN A 185 9.12 19.78 -33.51
C ASN A 185 8.83 20.90 -34.54
N TYR A 186 8.50 22.11 -34.09
CA TYR A 186 8.28 23.28 -34.96
C TYR A 186 9.44 24.29 -34.91
N VAL A 187 10.49 24.03 -34.14
CA VAL A 187 11.67 24.92 -33.98
C VAL A 187 12.95 24.28 -34.56
N SER A 188 12.83 23.14 -35.27
CA SER A 188 13.92 22.51 -36.01
C SER A 188 13.77 22.71 -37.52
#